data_AF-A0A5K0VCA1-F1
#
_entry.id   AF-A0A5K0VCA1-F1
#
_cell.length_a   1.000
_cell.length_b   1.000
_cell.length_c   1.000
_cell.angle_alpha   90.00
_cell.angle_beta   90.00
_cell.angle_gamma   90.00
#
_symmetry.space_group_name_H-M   'P 1'
#
loop_
_entity.id
_entity.type
_entity.pdbx_description
1 polymer ?
#
loop_
_entity_poly.entity_id
_entity_poly.type
_entity_poly.pdbx_seq_one_letter_code
_entity_poly.pdbx_strand_id
1 'polypeptide(L)' 'RLELSSIWALLAAFEEPLSLQSHSSIPFEGAFVRGDDALSWMANNTKKLFPLQSHRPECWTFFSSAAYGKRNKVPQ' A
#
# COMPACT_ATOMS: atom_id res chain seq x y z
N ARG A 1 27.30 0.18 10.79
CA ARG A 1 26.40 -0.77 11.49
C ARG A 1 25.05 -0.68 10.79
N LEU A 2 24.48 -1.80 10.32
CA LEU A 2 23.16 -1.80 9.69
C LEU A 2 22.10 -1.88 10.80
N GLU A 3 21.10 -1.00 10.76
CA GLU A 3 19.92 -1.06 11.62
C GLU A 3 18.74 -1.57 10.81
N LEU A 4 18.06 -2.60 11.32
CA LEU A 4 16.88 -3.14 10.67
C LEU A 4 15.73 -2.14 10.84
N SER A 5 15.10 -1.80 9.72
CA SER A 5 13.86 -1.01 9.74
C SER A 5 12.77 -1.78 10.47
N SER A 6 12.00 -1.07 11.29
CA SER A 6 10.78 -1.62 11.91
C SER A 6 9.57 -1.54 10.97
N ILE A 7 9.71 -0.90 9.82
CA ILE A 7 8.67 -0.84 8.79
C ILE A 7 8.61 -2.20 8.09
N TRP A 8 7.42 -2.79 8.04
CA TRP A 8 7.15 -3.94 7.19
C TRP A 8 6.35 -3.54 5.95
N ALA A 9 6.45 -4.41 4.94
CA ALA A 9 5.71 -4.31 3.69
C ALA A 9 4.68 -5.44 3.61
N LEU A 10 3.44 -5.10 3.31
CA LEU A 10 2.39 -6.07 2.98
C LEU A 10 2.06 -5.95 1.50
N LEU A 11 2.13 -7.08 0.79
CA LEU A 11 1.58 -7.20 -0.54
C LEU A 11 0.22 -7.89 -0.44
N ALA A 12 -0.80 -7.29 -1.03
CA ALA A 12 -2.16 -7.84 -1.06
C ALA A 12 -2.69 -7.78 -2.48
N ALA A 13 -3.44 -8.81 -2.88
CA ALA A 13 -4.19 -8.83 -4.12
C ALA A 13 -5.68 -8.73 -3.79
N PHE A 14 -6.38 -7.80 -4.42
CA PHE A 14 -7.83 -7.66 -4.31
C PHE A 14 -8.46 -8.05 -5.64
N GLU A 15 -9.38 -9.02 -5.62
CA GLU A 15 -10.11 -9.44 -6.81
C GLU A 15 -10.89 -8.28 -7.44
N GLU A 16 -11.53 -7.47 -6.59
CA GLU A 16 -12.25 -6.26 -6.98
C GLU A 16 -11.46 -4.99 -6.62
N PRO A 17 -11.56 -3.92 -7.42
CA PRO A 17 -10.91 -2.65 -7.10
C PRO A 17 -11.35 -2.08 -5.74
N LEU A 18 -10.40 -1.49 -5.02
CA LEU A 18 -10.73 -0.78 -3.78
C LEU A 18 -11.60 0.45 -4.07
N SER A 19 -12.65 0.65 -3.27
CA SER A 19 -13.53 1.81 -3.37
C SER A 19 -12.83 3.07 -2.84
N LEU A 20 -11.97 3.66 -3.66
CA LEU A 20 -11.30 4.93 -3.35
C LEU A 20 -12.23 6.08 -3.73
N GLN A 21 -12.46 7.00 -2.79
CA GLN A 21 -13.12 8.27 -3.07
C GLN A 21 -12.14 9.20 -3.78
N SER A 22 -11.83 8.91 -5.04
CA SER A 22 -11.02 9.80 -5.88
C SER A 22 -11.92 10.87 -6.51
N HIS A 23 -11.59 12.14 -6.26
CA HIS A 23 -12.18 13.27 -6.99
C HIS A 23 -11.46 13.55 -8.32
N SER A 24 -10.45 12.76 -8.68
CA SER A 24 -9.69 12.91 -9.93
C SER A 24 -9.99 11.77 -10.89
N SER A 25 -9.94 12.07 -12.19
CA SER A 25 -9.99 11.08 -13.27
C SER A 25 -8.70 10.28 -13.43
N ILE A 26 -7.64 10.65 -12.67
CA ILE A 26 -6.34 10.00 -12.73
C ILE A 26 -6.36 8.79 -11.79
N PRO A 27 -5.99 7.59 -12.27
CA PRO A 27 -5.89 6.41 -11.41
C PRO A 27 -4.97 6.66 -10.21
N PHE A 28 -5.38 6.20 -9.04
CA PHE A 28 -4.52 6.25 -7.87
C PHE A 28 -3.36 5.27 -8.03
N GLU A 29 -2.14 5.77 -8.05
CA GLU A 29 -0.93 4.94 -8.15
C GLU A 29 -0.27 4.71 -6.79
N GLY A 30 -0.31 5.70 -5.90
CA GLY A 30 0.22 5.60 -4.55
C GLY A 30 0.36 6.93 -3.84
N ALA A 31 0.36 6.90 -2.51
CA ALA A 31 0.48 8.10 -1.68
C ALA A 31 0.93 7.76 -0.25
N PHE A 32 1.46 8.77 0.44
CA PHE A 32 1.57 8.73 1.90
C PHE A 32 0.18 8.79 2.53
N VAL A 33 -0.02 7.98 3.57
CA VAL A 33 -1.27 7.93 4.31
C VAL A 33 -1.19 8.92 5.47
N ARG A 34 -2.24 9.73 5.63
CA ARG A 34 -2.37 10.69 6.75
C ARG A 34 -3.56 10.31 7.61
N GLY A 35 -3.43 10.51 8.93
CA GLY A 35 -4.51 10.22 9.88
C GLY A 35 -4.68 8.74 10.21
N ASP A 36 -3.77 7.88 9.75
CA ASP A 36 -3.72 6.46 10.10
C ASP A 36 -2.39 6.15 10.80
N ASP A 37 -2.47 5.51 11.96
CA ASP A 37 -1.29 5.17 12.77
C ASP A 37 -0.59 3.89 12.31
N ALA A 38 -1.27 3.05 11.54
CA ALA A 38 -0.79 1.76 11.10
C ALA A 38 -0.03 1.85 9.78
N LEU A 39 -0.48 2.70 8.85
CA LEU A 39 0.08 2.83 7.51
C LEU A 39 0.81 4.16 7.32
N SER A 40 2.01 4.10 6.73
CA SER A 40 2.74 5.31 6.30
C SER A 40 2.55 5.58 4.81
N TRP A 41 2.34 4.55 4.00
CA TRP A 41 2.25 4.67 2.55
C TRP A 41 1.51 3.47 1.94
N MET A 42 0.85 3.69 0.80
CA MET A 42 0.23 2.64 0.00
C MET A 42 0.33 2.91 -1.50
N ALA A 43 0.30 1.86 -2.31
CA ALA A 43 0.25 1.97 -3.76
C ALA A 43 -0.56 0.85 -4.42
N ASN A 44 -1.22 1.21 -5.51
CA ASN A 44 -1.82 0.28 -6.45
C ASN A 44 -0.80 -0.05 -7.54
N ASN A 45 -0.06 -1.14 -7.36
CA ASN A 45 0.99 -1.55 -8.28
C ASN A 45 0.43 -1.87 -9.66
N THR A 46 -0.77 -2.48 -9.72
CA THR A 46 -1.43 -2.80 -10.99
C THR A 46 -1.74 -1.54 -11.77
N LYS A 47 -2.34 -0.51 -11.16
CA LYS A 47 -2.62 0.76 -11.86
C LYS A 47 -1.36 1.50 -12.27
N LYS A 48 -0.30 1.45 -11.45
CA LYS A 48 0.97 2.09 -11.76
C LYS A 48 1.72 1.42 -12.93
N LEU A 49 1.75 0.09 -12.99
CA LEU A 49 2.51 -0.66 -13.99
C LEU A 49 1.71 -0.98 -15.25
N PHE A 50 0.40 -1.17 -15.11
CA PHE A 50 -0.50 -1.60 -16.18
C PHE A 50 -1.78 -0.73 -16.22
N PRO A 51 -1.67 0.60 -16.43
CA PRO A 51 -2.79 1.53 -16.29
C PRO A 51 -3.97 1.26 -17.25
N LEU A 52 -3.71 0.60 -18.37
CA LEU A 52 -4.72 0.26 -19.39
C LEU A 52 -5.37 -1.11 -19.17
N GLN A 53 -4.89 -1.89 -18.20
CA GLN A 53 -5.47 -3.20 -17.89
C GLN A 53 -6.54 -3.03 -16.80
N SER A 54 -7.78 -3.35 -17.15
CA SER A 54 -8.92 -3.46 -16.23
C SER A 54 -9.36 -4.92 -16.08
N HIS A 55 -10.23 -5.20 -15.11
CA HIS A 55 -10.83 -6.53 -14.86
C HIS A 55 -9.84 -7.63 -14.49
N ARG A 56 -8.83 -7.28 -13.69
CA ARG A 56 -7.88 -8.21 -13.09
C ARG A 56 -7.73 -7.85 -11.62
N PRO A 57 -7.29 -8.81 -10.78
CA PRO A 57 -6.95 -8.50 -9.41
C PRO A 57 -5.96 -7.33 -9.33
N GLU A 58 -6.23 -6.40 -8.44
CA GLU A 58 -5.34 -5.28 -8.18
C GLU A 58 -4.35 -5.67 -7.10
N CYS A 59 -3.06 -5.61 -7.44
CA CYS A 59 -1.98 -5.86 -6.50
C CYS A 59 -1.58 -4.55 -5.85
N TRP A 60 -1.56 -4.55 -4.52
CA TRP A 60 -1.28 -3.40 -3.69
C TRP A 60 -0.09 -3.64 -2.78
N THR A 61 0.67 -2.58 -2.53
CA THR A 61 1.74 -2.55 -1.53
C THR A 61 1.34 -1.58 -0.43
N PHE A 62 1.48 -2.01 0.81
CA PHE A 62 1.28 -1.18 2.00
C PHE A 62 2.54 -1.19 2.84
N PHE A 63 2.96 -0.01 3.29
CA PHE A 63 4.01 0.12 4.29
C PHE A 63 3.42 0.53 5.62
N SER A 64 3.85 -0.16 6.67
CA SER A 64 3.48 0.24 8.02
C SER A 64 4.12 1.58 8.40
N SER A 65 3.60 2.23 9.44
CA SER A 65 4.40 3.20 10.19
C SER A 65 5.49 2.46 10.97
N ALA A 66 6.59 3.15 11.30
CA ALA A 66 7.65 2.56 12.11
C ALA A 66 7.15 2.21 13.53
N ALA A 67 6.32 3.08 14.11
CA ALA A 67 5.74 2.85 15.43
C ALA A 67 4.83 1.61 15.44
N TYR A 68 3.99 1.44 14.41
CA TYR A 68 3.13 0.28 14.28
C TYR A 68 3.92 -1.01 14.07
N GLY A 69 4.88 -1.01 13.13
CA GLY A 69 5.67 -2.21 12.84
C GLY A 69 6.56 -2.64 14.01
N LYS A 70 7.05 -1.70 14.83
CA LYS A 70 7.77 -2.02 16.08
C LYS A 70 6.90 -2.75 17.11
N ARG A 71 5.61 -2.39 17.22
CA ARG A 71 4.64 -3.02 18.13
C ARG A 71 4.12 -4.35 17.58
N ASN A 72 3.94 -4.43 16.26
CA ASN A 72 3.35 -5.56 15.55
C ASN A 72 4.38 -6.18 14.62
N LYS A 73 5.37 -6.85 15.22
CA LYS A 73 6.43 -7.52 14.45
C LYS A 73 5.83 -8.66 13.62
N VAL A 74 6.14 -8.66 12.34
CA VAL A 74 5.93 -9.82 11.47
C VAL A 74 7.07 -10.82 11.69
N PRO A 75 6.83 -12.14 11.66
CA PRO A 75 7.90 -13.13 11.64
C PRO A 75 8.88 -12.81 10.51
N GLN A 76 10.18 -12.83 10.84
CA GLN A 76 11.26 -12.62 9.88
C GLN A 76 11.72 -13.95 9.28
#